data_AF-A0AAF0QJD8-F1
#
_entry.id   AF-A0AAF0QJD8-F1
#
_cell.length_a   1.000
_cell.length_b   1.000
_cell.length_c   1.000
_cell.angle_alpha   90.00
_cell.angle_beta   90.00
_cell.angle_gamma   90.00
#
_symmetry.space_group_name_H-M   'P 1'
#
loop_
_entity.id
_entity.type
_entity.pdbx_description
1 polymer ?
#
loop_
_entity_poly.entity_id
_entity_poly.type
_entity_poly.pdbx_seq_one_letter_code
_entity_poly.pdbx_strand_id
1 'polypeptide(L)'
;MGNVAYELELPQELAAVHPVFHISMLKKCMGDPSLIVPTENIEIKDSLSYEEIPVQILDRQVRKLRTKEVASVKVLWRNQFIEEATWEAEEDMKKRYAHLFESG
;
A
#
# COMPACT_ATOMS: atom_id res chain seq x y z
N MET A 1 -14.12 -15.02 -27.75
CA MET A 1 -13.16 -14.23 -26.95
C MET A 1 -13.45 -12.76 -27.20
N GLY A 2 -13.60 -11.95 -26.16
CA GLY A 2 -14.10 -10.57 -26.27
C GLY A 2 -13.02 -9.58 -26.73
N ASN A 3 -13.41 -8.61 -27.58
CA ASN A 3 -12.59 -7.57 -28.23
C ASN A 3 -11.90 -6.55 -27.29
N VAL A 4 -11.57 -6.89 -26.04
CA VAL A 4 -11.11 -5.93 -25.03
C VAL A 4 -9.86 -6.42 -24.28
N ALA A 5 -9.03 -7.20 -24.95
CA ALA A 5 -7.73 -7.63 -24.45
C ALA A 5 -6.66 -6.69 -25.02
N TYR A 6 -5.92 -6.00 -24.14
CA TYR A 6 -4.79 -5.15 -24.52
C TYR A 6 -3.50 -5.85 -24.10
N GLU A 7 -2.52 -5.87 -25.00
CA GLU A 7 -1.17 -6.32 -24.71
C GLU A 7 -0.32 -5.09 -24.39
N LEU A 8 0.31 -5.09 -23.20
CA LEU A 8 1.20 -4.01 -22.77
C LEU A 8 2.65 -4.47 -22.89
N GLU A 9 3.52 -3.58 -23.39
CA GLU A 9 4.96 -3.74 -23.28
C GLU A 9 5.37 -3.50 -21.82
N LEU A 10 5.42 -4.58 -21.04
CA LEU A 10 5.83 -4.52 -19.64
C LEU A 10 7.36 -4.41 -19.52
N PRO A 11 7.88 -3.67 -18.52
CA PRO A 11 9.28 -3.70 -18.16
C PRO A 11 9.78 -5.13 -17.89
N GLN A 12 11.08 -5.37 -18.09
CA GLN A 12 11.68 -6.71 -17.96
C GLN A 12 11.51 -7.29 -16.55
N GLU A 13 11.41 -6.43 -15.54
CA GLU A 13 11.14 -6.75 -14.14
C GLU A 13 9.75 -7.40 -13.95
N LEU A 14 8.82 -7.20 -14.88
CA LEU A 14 7.47 -7.76 -14.86
C LEU A 14 7.25 -8.85 -15.93
N ALA A 15 8.32 -9.43 -16.48
CA ALA A 15 8.24 -10.48 -17.50
C ALA A 15 7.46 -11.74 -17.04
N ALA A 16 7.32 -11.95 -15.72
CA ALA A 16 6.52 -13.03 -15.15
C ALA A 16 5.00 -12.76 -15.18
N VAL A 17 4.58 -11.52 -15.44
CA VAL A 17 3.17 -11.12 -15.54
C VAL A 17 2.70 -11.32 -16.97
N HIS A 18 1.53 -11.94 -17.15
CA HIS A 18 0.93 -12.05 -18.48
C HIS A 18 0.62 -10.64 -19.01
N PRO A 19 1.15 -10.25 -20.19
CA PRO A 19 1.00 -8.89 -20.71
C PRO A 19 -0.41 -8.58 -21.22
N VAL A 20 -1.30 -9.58 -21.21
CA VAL A 20 -2.68 -9.46 -21.68
C VAL A 20 -3.60 -9.09 -20.52
N PHE A 21 -4.08 -7.85 -20.52
CA PHE A 21 -5.00 -7.35 -19.51
C PHE A 21 -6.40 -7.19 -20.09
N HIS A 22 -7.41 -7.65 -19.33
CA HIS A 22 -8.80 -7.35 -19.65
C HIS A 22 -9.18 -6.03 -18.99
N ILE A 23 -9.22 -4.95 -19.76
CA ILE A 23 -9.56 -3.63 -19.25
C ILE A 23 -10.99 -3.31 -19.65
N SER A 24 -11.95 -3.52 -18.75
CA SER A 24 -13.33 -3.09 -19.00
C SER A 24 -13.47 -1.58 -18.70
N MET A 25 -13.99 -0.83 -19.68
CA MET A 25 -14.37 0.59 -19.54
C MET A 25 -13.24 1.56 -19.15
N LEU A 26 -12.20 1.68 -20.00
CA LEU A 26 -11.31 2.85 -19.95
C LEU A 26 -12.11 4.14 -20.14
N LYS A 27 -12.45 4.82 -19.05
CA LYS A 27 -12.90 6.21 -19.09
C LYS A 27 -11.67 7.09 -19.10
N LYS A 28 -11.63 8.07 -20.00
CA LYS A 28 -10.59 9.12 -20.00
C LYS A 28 -10.56 9.76 -18.61
N CYS A 29 -9.43 9.64 -17.90
CA CYS A 29 -9.24 10.35 -16.64
C CYS A 29 -9.11 11.85 -16.96
N MET A 30 -10.20 12.59 -16.80
CA MET A 30 -10.29 14.05 -17.00
C MET A 30 -10.23 14.80 -15.67
N GLY A 31 -9.89 14.11 -14.57
CA GLY A 31 -10.02 14.61 -13.21
C GLY A 31 -8.76 14.35 -12.39
N ASP A 32 -8.41 15.38 -11.62
CA ASP A 32 -7.46 15.48 -10.51
C ASP A 32 -6.16 14.64 -10.59
N PRO A 33 -4.99 15.28 -10.80
CA PRO A 33 -3.69 14.64 -10.67
C PRO A 33 -3.47 13.89 -9.34
N SER A 34 -4.22 14.20 -8.28
CA SER A 34 -4.17 13.48 -7.00
C SER A 34 -4.59 12.01 -7.09
N LEU A 35 -5.39 11.64 -8.09
CA LEU A 35 -5.80 10.24 -8.33
C LEU A 35 -4.72 9.43 -9.04
N ILE A 36 -3.66 10.09 -9.53
CA ILE A 36 -2.52 9.42 -10.14
C ILE A 36 -1.64 8.92 -9.01
N VAL A 37 -1.72 7.62 -8.73
CA VAL A 37 -0.77 6.96 -7.83
C VAL A 37 0.63 7.14 -8.43
N PRO A 38 1.56 7.79 -7.72
CA PRO A 38 2.94 7.88 -8.16
C PRO A 38 3.46 6.48 -8.43
N THR A 39 4.00 6.25 -9.63
CA THR A 39 4.64 4.98 -9.99
C THR A 39 6.03 4.88 -9.34
N GLU A 40 6.13 5.26 -8.07
CA GLU A 40 7.33 5.01 -7.27
C GLU A 40 7.59 3.51 -7.32
N ASN A 41 8.80 3.13 -7.75
CA ASN A 41 9.20 1.77 -8.08
C ASN A 41 8.63 0.75 -7.09
N ILE A 42 7.50 0.15 -7.44
CA ILE A 42 6.93 -0.97 -6.71
C ILE A 42 7.86 -2.13 -7.05
N GLU A 43 8.85 -2.38 -6.19
CA GLU A 43 9.70 -3.55 -6.27
C GLU A 43 8.85 -4.79 -6.02
N ILE A 44 8.21 -5.27 -7.08
CA ILE A 44 7.53 -6.56 -7.11
C ILE A 44 8.64 -7.60 -7.16
N LYS A 45 8.81 -8.36 -6.07
CA LYS A 45 9.73 -9.49 -6.07
C LYS A 45 9.27 -10.50 -7.13
N ASP A 46 10.18 -11.29 -7.69
CA ASP A 46 9.87 -12.34 -8.68
C ASP A 46 8.74 -13.30 -8.24
N SER A 47 8.49 -13.39 -6.93
CA SER A 47 7.36 -14.12 -6.32
C SER A 47 5.99 -13.44 -6.47
N LEU A 48 5.88 -12.32 -7.20
CA LEU A 48 4.68 -11.46 -7.30
C LEU A 48 4.18 -10.96 -5.93
N SER A 49 5.05 -10.95 -4.91
CA SER A 49 4.73 -10.44 -3.58
C SER A 49 5.19 -9.00 -3.44
N TYR A 50 4.29 -8.14 -2.95
CA TYR A 50 4.62 -6.77 -2.53
C TYR A 50 4.89 -6.74 -1.03
N GLU A 51 5.97 -6.09 -0.62
CA GLU A 51 6.27 -5.85 0.79
C GLU A 51 5.80 -4.43 1.15
N GLU A 52 4.78 -4.34 1.99
CA GLU A 52 4.36 -3.08 2.59
C GLU A 52 5.41 -2.65 3.62
N ILE A 53 6.10 -1.55 3.32
CA ILE A 53 7.13 -0.99 4.20
C ILE A 53 6.52 0.19 4.96
N PRO A 54 6.45 0.15 6.31
CA PRO A 54 5.93 1.26 7.08
C PRO A 54 6.96 2.40 7.08
N VAL A 55 6.51 3.61 6.78
CA VAL A 55 7.35 4.80 6.66
C VAL A 55 7.32 5.60 7.96
N GLN A 56 6.13 5.79 8.53
CA GLN A 56 5.96 6.67 9.69
C GLN A 56 4.71 6.31 10.49
N ILE A 57 4.78 6.51 11.82
CA ILE A 57 3.60 6.54 12.67
C ILE A 57 3.06 7.96 12.69
N LEU A 58 1.83 8.13 12.20
CA LEU A 58 1.16 9.42 12.08
C LEU A 58 0.41 9.82 13.35
N ASP A 59 -0.12 8.84 14.09
CA ASP A 59 -0.92 9.07 15.28
C ASP A 59 -0.97 7.83 16.18
N ARG A 60 -1.38 8.03 17.44
CA ARG A 60 -1.55 6.97 18.43
C ARG A 60 -2.86 7.15 19.19
N GLN A 61 -3.69 6.12 19.21
CA GLN A 61 -4.92 6.09 19.99
C GLN A 61 -4.89 4.95 21.02
N VAL A 62 -5.43 5.21 22.23
CA VAL A 62 -5.63 4.20 23.26
C VAL A 62 -7.11 4.14 23.62
N ARG A 63 -7.73 2.98 23.42
CA ARG A 63 -9.12 2.74 23.79
C ARG A 63 -9.16 1.96 25.09
N LYS A 64 -9.72 2.58 26.13
CA LYS A 64 -9.99 1.92 27.41
C LYS A 64 -11.30 1.14 27.32
N LEU A 65 -11.21 -0.18 27.42
CA LEU A 65 -12.35 -1.07 27.60
C LEU A 65 -12.55 -1.33 29.10
N ARG A 66 -13.68 -1.93 29.47
CA ARG A 66 -14.02 -2.25 30.87
C ARG A 66 -12.95 -3.08 31.59
N THR A 67 -12.20 -3.90 30.86
CA THR A 67 -11.23 -4.86 31.43
C THR A 67 -9.79 -4.67 30.96
N LYS A 68 -9.55 -3.90 29.89
CA LYS A 68 -8.22 -3.73 29.30
C LYS A 68 -8.12 -2.43 28.51
N GLU A 69 -6.89 -1.98 28.30
CA GLU A 69 -6.60 -0.89 27.36
C GLU A 69 -6.05 -1.50 26.06
N VAL A 70 -6.50 -1.00 24.91
CA VAL A 70 -6.05 -1.43 23.59
C VAL A 70 -5.44 -0.22 22.89
N ALA A 71 -4.17 -0.31 22.55
CA ALA A 71 -3.45 0.75 21.85
C ALA A 71 -3.27 0.41 20.37
N SER A 72 -3.52 1.41 19.52
CA SER A 72 -3.36 1.32 18.07
C SER A 72 -2.61 2.55 17.56
N VAL A 73 -1.80 2.35 16.53
CA VAL A 73 -1.03 3.40 15.87
C VAL A 73 -1.49 3.55 14.42
N LYS A 74 -1.56 4.78 13.93
CA LYS A 74 -1.86 5.06 12.53
C LYS A 74 -0.56 5.02 11.75
N VAL A 75 -0.46 4.13 10.77
CA VAL A 75 0.78 3.83 10.05
C VAL A 75 0.66 4.29 8.60
N LEU A 76 1.58 5.14 8.16
CA LEU A 76 1.78 5.46 6.76
C LEU A 76 2.67 4.38 6.13
N TRP A 77 2.21 3.79 5.04
CA TRP A 77 2.96 2.81 4.27
C TRP A 77 3.61 3.44 3.04
N ARG A 78 4.70 2.83 2.59
CA ARG A 78 5.41 3.25 1.38
C ARG A 78 4.49 3.09 0.16
N ASN A 79 4.50 4.07 -0.73
CA ASN A 79 3.66 4.14 -1.93
C ASN A 79 2.14 4.22 -1.66
N GLN A 80 1.73 4.66 -0.46
CA GLN A 80 0.33 4.94 -0.13
C GLN A 80 0.14 6.40 0.27
N PHE A 81 -1.05 6.94 0.00
CA PHE A 81 -1.40 8.29 0.45
C PHE A 81 -1.65 8.33 1.97
N ILE A 82 -1.51 9.51 2.58
CA ILE A 82 -1.74 9.71 4.02
C ILE A 82 -3.19 9.38 4.40
N GLU A 83 -4.11 9.62 3.48
CA GLU A 83 -5.53 9.31 3.58
C GLU A 83 -5.79 7.79 3.65
N GLU A 84 -4.89 6.99 3.08
CA GLU A 84 -4.98 5.52 3.04
C GLU A 84 -4.29 4.83 4.23
N ALA A 85 -3.61 5.59 5.09
CA ALA A 85 -2.91 5.05 6.26
C ALA A 85 -3.83 4.26 7.20
N THR A 86 -3.37 3.08 7.61
CA THR A 86 -4.16 2.11 8.38
C THR A 86 -3.91 2.22 9.89
N TRP A 87 -4.81 1.65 10.69
CA TRP A 87 -4.64 1.54 12.15
C TRP A 87 -4.19 0.13 12.51
N GLU A 88 -2.96 0.01 13.01
CA GLU A 88 -2.36 -1.26 13.40
C GLU A 88 -2.23 -1.38 14.92
N ALA A 89 -2.16 -2.62 15.43
CA ALA A 89 -1.92 -2.87 16.85
C ALA A 89 -0.51 -2.40 17.24
N GLU A 90 -0.43 -1.55 18.28
CA GLU A 90 0.85 -0.97 18.71
C GLU A 90 1.88 -2.04 19.10
N GLU A 91 1.42 -3.10 19.77
CA GLU A 91 2.29 -4.21 20.20
C GLU A 91 2.92 -4.96 19.01
N ASP A 92 2.17 -5.14 17.93
CA ASP A 92 2.66 -5.86 16.74
C ASP A 92 3.64 -4.97 15.95
N MET A 93 3.32 -3.68 15.83
CA MET A 93 4.22 -2.71 15.19
C MET A 93 5.52 -2.55 15.98
N LYS A 94 5.49 -2.55 17.31
CA LYS A 94 6.71 -2.52 18.14
C LYS A 94 7.58 -3.77 17.97
N LYS A 95 6.98 -4.94 17.82
CA LYS A 95 7.72 -6.20 17.60
C LYS A 95 8.37 -6.26 16.23
N ARG A 96 7.68 -5.80 15.18
CA ARG A 96 8.15 -5.90 13.79
C ARG A 96 8.99 -4.72 13.34
N TYR A 97 8.67 -3.52 13.83
CA TYR A 97 9.22 -2.24 13.37
C TYR A 97 9.58 -1.34 14.55
N ALA A 98 10.35 -1.86 15.51
CA ALA A 98 10.75 -1.15 16.73
C ALA A 98 11.38 0.23 16.45
N HIS A 99 12.17 0.35 15.39
CA HIS A 99 12.82 1.59 14.97
C HIS A 99 11.87 2.77 14.74
N LEU A 100 10.59 2.51 14.39
CA LEU A 100 9.58 3.56 14.23
C LEU A 100 9.17 4.22 15.55
N PHE A 101 9.49 3.60 16.69
CA PHE A 101 9.15 4.07 18.03
C PHE A 101 10.34 4.67 18.78
N GLU A 102 11.55 4.62 18.21
CA GLU A 102 12.79 5.08 18.86
C GLU A 102 13.04 6.59 18.70
N SER A 103 12.32 7.27 17.81
CA SER A 103 12.49 8.71 17.51
C SER A 103 11.58 9.64 18.34
N GLY A 104 11.18 9.21 19.54
CA GLY A 104 10.31 9.97 20.46
C GLY A 104 11.05 10.75 21.52
#